data_AF-A0A7W1LB69-F1
#
_entry.id   AF-A0A7W1LB69-F1
#
_cell.length_a   1.000
_cell.length_b   1.000
_cell.length_c   1.000
_cell.angle_alpha   90.00
_cell.angle_beta   90.00
_cell.angle_gamma   90.00
#
_symmetry.space_group_name_H-M   'P 1'
#
loop_
_entity.id
_entity.type
_entity.pdbx_description
1 polymer ?
#
loop_
_entity_poly.entity_id
_entity_poly.type
_entity_poly.pdbx_seq_one_letter_code
_entity_poly.pdbx_strand_id
1 'polypeptide(L)'
;AVVSAGWITAAQSVDGLALAETTPGPLIMVLQFVGFMTGWNNPAFANQTLSAVTSGLLATYATFLPSFLFIFAGAPYIERLRHNQKLNSALSGVTAAVVGVILNLALMFGWAVVFPNMQVEVFALGLAILSFIALYFFKIDVLIVVIGGGLCGLAKYFIT
;
A
#
# COMPACT_ATOMS: atom_id res chain seq x y z
N ALA A 1 12.30 -8.96 -0.52
CA ALA A 1 13.43 -8.83 0.43
C ALA A 1 13.10 -9.45 1.78
N VAL A 2 12.09 -8.96 2.51
CA VAL A 2 11.77 -9.42 3.88
C VAL A 2 11.33 -10.89 3.98
N VAL A 3 10.55 -11.38 3.00
CA VAL A 3 10.22 -12.82 2.88
C VAL A 3 11.46 -13.66 2.60
N SER A 4 12.34 -13.18 1.70
CA SER A 4 13.60 -13.86 1.38
C SER A 4 14.60 -13.83 2.54
N ALA A 5 14.51 -12.86 3.44
CA ALA A 5 15.29 -12.78 4.67
C ALA A 5 14.70 -13.65 5.80
N GLY A 6 13.55 -14.29 5.58
CA GLY A 6 12.90 -15.16 6.56
C GLY A 6 12.26 -14.45 7.75
N TRP A 7 12.10 -13.12 7.69
CA TRP A 7 11.55 -12.34 8.81
C TRP A 7 10.02 -12.46 8.91
N ILE A 8 9.36 -12.62 7.76
CA ILE A 8 7.91 -12.81 7.64
C ILE A 8 7.61 -13.84 6.54
N THR A 9 6.45 -14.50 6.65
CA THR A 9 6.01 -15.44 5.60
C THR A 9 5.39 -14.71 4.41
N ALA A 10 5.26 -15.43 3.28
CA ALA A 10 4.57 -14.89 2.10
C ALA A 10 3.10 -14.57 2.41
N ALA A 11 2.42 -15.43 3.18
CA ALA A 11 1.04 -15.19 3.62
C ALA A 11 0.94 -13.91 4.48
N GLN A 12 1.83 -13.75 5.47
CA GLN A 12 1.87 -12.55 6.31
C GLN A 12 2.13 -11.27 5.49
N SER A 13 2.89 -11.35 4.40
CA SER A 13 3.13 -10.20 3.52
C SER A 13 1.85 -9.79 2.78
N VAL A 14 1.06 -10.77 2.34
CA VAL A 14 -0.25 -10.53 1.71
C VAL A 14 -1.24 -9.96 2.72
N ASP A 15 -1.27 -10.48 3.95
CA ASP A 15 -2.13 -9.96 5.02
C ASP A 15 -1.79 -8.50 5.36
N GLY A 16 -0.50 -8.17 5.44
CA GLY A 16 -0.04 -6.81 5.68
C GLY A 16 -0.47 -5.85 4.57
N LEU A 17 -0.38 -6.27 3.31
CA LEU A 17 -0.88 -5.49 2.17
C LEU A 17 -2.41 -5.33 2.25
N ALA A 18 -3.14 -6.41 2.49
CA ALA A 18 -4.60 -6.37 2.62
C ALA A 18 -5.04 -5.39 3.72
N LEU A 19 -4.39 -5.44 4.89
CA LEU A 19 -4.65 -4.51 5.99
C LEU A 19 -4.39 -3.05 5.59
N ALA A 20 -3.28 -2.77 4.89
CA ALA A 20 -2.98 -1.42 4.44
C ALA A 20 -4.00 -0.89 3.43
N GLU A 21 -4.46 -1.75 2.51
CA GLU A 21 -5.49 -1.40 1.52
C GLU A 21 -6.89 -1.24 2.14
N THR A 22 -7.18 -1.89 3.28
CA THR A 22 -8.48 -1.71 3.98
C THR A 22 -8.63 -0.36 4.68
N THR A 23 -7.51 0.30 4.99
CA THR A 23 -7.54 1.65 5.51
C THR A 23 -7.38 2.63 4.34
N PRO A 24 -8.17 3.71 4.25
CA PRO A 24 -7.94 4.80 3.30
C PRO A 24 -6.68 5.63 3.66
N GLY A 25 -5.69 4.99 4.27
CA GLY A 25 -4.45 5.55 4.76
C GLY A 25 -3.28 5.28 3.81
N PRO A 26 -2.08 5.73 4.19
CA PRO A 26 -0.89 5.52 3.38
C PRO A 26 -0.48 4.04 3.40
N LEU A 27 -0.25 3.48 2.19
CA LEU A 27 0.37 2.16 1.92
C LEU A 27 1.63 1.87 2.76
N ILE A 28 2.25 2.92 3.28
CA ILE A 28 3.34 2.90 4.25
C ILE A 28 3.04 2.05 5.51
N MET A 29 1.77 1.86 5.88
CA MET A 29 1.38 1.09 7.08
C MET A 29 1.81 -0.38 7.01
N VAL A 30 2.01 -0.93 5.80
CA VAL A 30 2.61 -2.27 5.62
C VAL A 30 3.97 -2.35 6.30
N LEU A 31 4.78 -1.30 6.28
CA LEU A 31 6.12 -1.31 6.88
C LEU A 31 6.07 -1.45 8.41
N GLN A 32 5.10 -0.79 9.06
CA GLN A 32 4.89 -0.94 10.50
C GLN A 32 4.39 -2.35 10.85
N PHE A 33 3.47 -2.90 10.05
CA PHE A 33 3.01 -4.28 10.22
C PHE A 33 4.16 -5.28 10.06
N VAL A 34 4.98 -5.14 9.01
CA VAL A 34 6.16 -5.97 8.79
C VAL A 34 7.16 -5.83 9.95
N GLY A 35 7.38 -4.61 10.45
CA GLY A 35 8.20 -4.37 11.64
C GLY A 35 7.67 -5.10 12.86
N PHE A 36 6.37 -5.02 13.13
CA PHE A 36 5.72 -5.74 14.22
C PHE A 36 5.87 -7.26 14.09
N MET A 37 5.55 -7.82 12.92
CA MET A 37 5.65 -9.26 12.66
C MET A 37 7.09 -9.77 12.74
N THR A 38 8.07 -8.95 12.35
CA THR A 38 9.49 -9.30 12.49
C THR A 38 9.86 -9.49 13.97
N GLY A 39 9.46 -8.57 14.86
CA GLY A 39 9.70 -8.68 16.31
C GLY A 39 8.83 -9.72 16.99
N TRP A 40 7.67 -10.06 16.41
CA TRP A 40 6.83 -11.16 16.87
C TRP A 40 7.44 -12.52 16.55
N ASN A 41 7.98 -12.70 15.34
CA ASN A 41 8.58 -13.94 14.87
C ASN A 41 9.99 -14.15 15.44
N ASN A 42 10.74 -13.06 15.66
CA ASN A 42 12.10 -13.07 16.21
C ASN A 42 12.18 -12.18 17.47
N PRO A 43 11.71 -12.66 18.63
CA PRO A 43 11.67 -11.86 19.85
C PRO A 43 13.09 -11.57 20.37
N ALA A 44 13.41 -10.29 20.52
CA ALA A 44 14.66 -9.83 21.13
C ALA A 44 14.57 -9.71 22.66
N PHE A 45 13.35 -9.55 23.19
CA PHE A 45 13.06 -9.46 24.62
C PHE A 45 12.33 -10.71 25.12
N ALA A 46 12.39 -10.95 26.43
CA ALA A 46 11.69 -12.07 27.08
C ALA A 46 10.16 -12.04 26.88
N ASN A 47 9.59 -10.86 26.62
CA ASN A 47 8.18 -10.70 26.27
C ASN A 47 8.03 -10.49 24.75
N GLN A 48 7.35 -11.43 24.09
CA GLN A 48 7.12 -11.42 22.65
C GLN A 48 6.31 -10.19 22.19
N THR A 49 5.28 -9.81 22.93
CA THR A 49 4.47 -8.62 22.64
C THR A 49 5.31 -7.35 22.71
N LEU A 50 6.22 -7.28 23.68
CA LEU A 50 7.10 -6.13 23.85
C LEU A 50 8.10 -6.03 22.69
N SER A 51 8.63 -7.16 22.22
CA SER A 51 9.47 -7.23 21.00
C SER A 51 8.73 -6.76 19.76
N ALA A 52 7.49 -7.20 19.56
CA ALA A 52 6.69 -6.82 18.40
C ALA A 52 6.29 -5.33 18.41
N VAL A 53 5.90 -4.79 19.57
CA VAL A 53 5.53 -3.37 19.71
C VAL A 53 6.75 -2.47 19.49
N THR A 54 7.89 -2.81 20.07
CA THR A 54 9.12 -2.01 19.92
C THR A 54 9.64 -2.03 18.49
N SER A 55 9.63 -3.18 17.82
CA SER A 55 10.02 -3.28 16.40
C SER A 55 9.05 -2.54 15.47
N GLY A 56 7.75 -2.60 15.75
CA GLY A 56 6.74 -1.80 15.04
C GLY A 56 6.98 -0.30 15.20
N LEU A 57 7.18 0.18 16.44
CA LEU A 57 7.49 1.58 16.73
C LEU A 57 8.80 2.04 16.06
N LEU A 58 9.82 1.18 16.05
CA LEU A 58 11.09 1.47 15.38
C LEU A 58 10.89 1.62 13.87
N ALA A 59 10.10 0.75 13.24
CA ALA A 59 9.77 0.86 11.82
C ALA A 59 9.01 2.16 11.50
N THR A 60 8.06 2.55 12.34
CA THR A 60 7.34 3.83 12.21
C THR A 60 8.31 5.01 12.36
N TYR A 61 9.15 5.00 13.40
CA TYR A 61 10.14 6.04 13.65
C TYR A 61 11.11 6.20 12.47
N ALA A 62 11.72 5.11 12.01
CA ALA A 62 12.67 5.12 10.89
C ALA A 62 12.05 5.61 9.58
N THR A 63 10.74 5.39 9.40
CA THR A 63 10.01 5.76 8.17
C THR A 63 9.59 7.24 8.19
N PHE A 64 9.07 7.73 9.32
CA PHE A 64 8.52 9.08 9.40
C PHE A 64 9.54 10.14 9.82
N LEU A 65 10.55 9.79 10.62
CA LEU A 65 11.53 10.75 11.12
C LEU A 65 12.25 11.51 10.00
N PRO A 66 12.77 10.86 8.92
CA PRO A 66 13.46 11.58 7.85
C PRO A 66 12.54 12.61 7.17
N SER A 67 11.28 12.24 6.92
CA SER A 67 10.28 13.12 6.31
C SER A 67 10.01 14.36 7.18
N PHE A 68 9.83 14.18 8.49
CA PHE A 68 9.66 15.31 9.41
C PHE A 68 10.91 16.18 9.49
N LEU A 69 12.11 15.58 9.52
CA LEU A 69 13.37 16.30 9.51
C LEU A 69 13.47 17.18 8.25
N PHE A 70 13.16 16.63 7.07
CA PHE A 70 13.16 17.41 5.82
C PHE A 70 12.11 18.50 5.79
N ILE A 71 10.91 18.26 6.35
CA ILE A 71 9.88 19.30 6.46
C ILE A 71 10.36 20.43 7.37
N PHE A 72 10.86 20.13 8.57
CA PHE A 72 11.33 21.17 9.50
C PHE A 72 12.57 21.89 9.00
N ALA A 73 13.52 21.19 8.37
CA ALA A 73 14.70 21.80 7.77
C ALA A 73 14.37 22.60 6.51
N GLY A 74 13.41 22.15 5.71
CA GLY A 74 13.00 22.76 4.44
C GLY A 74 12.00 23.90 4.58
N ALA A 75 11.16 23.89 5.62
CA ALA A 75 10.14 24.91 5.90
C ALA A 75 10.62 26.37 5.75
N PRO A 76 11.75 26.80 6.34
CA PRO A 76 12.21 28.18 6.20
C PRO A 76 12.66 28.55 4.78
N TYR A 77 12.95 27.57 3.93
CA TYR A 77 13.39 27.80 2.55
C TYR A 77 12.25 27.73 1.54
N ILE A 78 11.09 27.14 1.91
CA ILE A 78 9.95 26.93 1.01
C ILE A 78 9.43 28.24 0.39
N GLU A 79 9.42 29.34 1.13
CA GLU A 79 8.98 30.65 0.60
C GLU A 79 9.89 31.18 -0.52
N ARG A 80 11.20 30.90 -0.46
CA ARG A 80 12.17 31.24 -1.52
C ARG A 80 12.05 30.29 -2.71
N LEU A 81 11.79 29.00 -2.46
CA LEU A 81 11.57 27.97 -3.49
C LEU A 81 10.30 28.24 -4.31
N ARG A 82 9.23 28.70 -3.66
CA ARG A 82 7.91 28.95 -4.28
C ARG A 82 7.90 30.09 -5.30
N HIS A 83 8.84 31.04 -5.20
CA HIS A 83 8.99 32.15 -6.16
C HIS A 83 9.81 31.76 -7.40
N ASN A 84 10.40 30.57 -7.44
CA ASN A 84 11.23 30.11 -8.56
C ASN A 84 10.44 29.19 -9.51
N GLN A 85 10.10 29.71 -10.69
CA GLN A 85 9.37 29.00 -11.75
C GLN A 85 9.99 27.64 -12.13
N LYS A 86 11.33 27.53 -12.15
CA LYS A 86 12.02 26.28 -12.52
C LYS A 86 11.85 25.16 -11.48
N LEU A 87 11.68 25.52 -10.21
CA LEU A 87 11.46 24.57 -9.12
C LEU A 87 10.01 24.08 -9.11
N ASN A 88 9.05 24.98 -9.35
CA ASN A 88 7.65 24.59 -9.52
C ASN A 88 7.46 23.62 -10.69
N SER A 89 8.10 23.87 -11.85
CA SER A 89 8.01 22.95 -12.98
C SER A 89 8.64 21.58 -12.70
N ALA A 90 9.76 21.54 -11.96
CA ALA A 90 10.36 20.29 -11.51
C ALA A 90 9.43 19.50 -10.57
N LEU A 91 8.79 20.18 -9.62
CA LEU A 91 7.80 19.57 -8.71
C LEU A 91 6.58 19.02 -9.46
N SER A 92 6.09 19.73 -10.48
CA SER A 92 5.04 19.20 -11.36
C SER A 92 5.52 17.95 -12.11
N GLY A 93 6.76 17.91 -12.57
CA GLY A 93 7.37 16.72 -13.17
C GLY A 93 7.38 15.51 -12.22
N VAL A 94 7.69 15.73 -10.94
CA VAL A 94 7.61 14.68 -9.91
C VAL A 94 6.18 14.17 -9.75
N THR A 95 5.17 15.06 -9.69
CA THR A 95 3.77 14.62 -9.58
C THR A 95 3.33 13.78 -10.79
N ALA A 96 3.75 14.15 -12.01
CA ALA A 96 3.46 13.39 -13.21
C ALA A 96 4.14 12.00 -13.20
N ALA A 97 5.39 11.93 -12.73
CA ALA A 97 6.10 10.66 -12.57
C ALA A 97 5.40 9.74 -11.57
N VAL A 98 4.94 10.28 -10.43
CA VAL A 98 4.18 9.50 -9.42
C VAL A 98 2.89 8.94 -10.01
N VAL A 99 2.13 9.74 -10.76
CA VAL A 99 0.90 9.26 -11.44
C VAL A 99 1.25 8.14 -12.44
N GLY A 100 2.33 8.27 -13.20
CA GLY A 100 2.80 7.24 -14.12
C GLY A 100 3.18 5.93 -13.40
N VAL A 101 3.86 6.03 -12.25
CA VAL A 101 4.22 4.87 -11.42
C VAL A 101 2.97 4.16 -10.87
N ILE A 102 1.98 4.92 -10.38
CA ILE A 102 0.70 4.37 -9.90
C ILE A 102 -0.03 3.66 -11.03
N LEU A 103 -0.10 4.26 -12.23
CA LEU A 103 -0.70 3.63 -13.39
C LEU A 103 0.00 2.33 -13.78
N ASN A 104 1.34 2.32 -13.78
CA ASN A 104 2.12 1.13 -14.09
C ASN A 104 1.84 -0.02 -13.09
N LEU A 105 1.78 0.29 -11.79
CA LEU A 105 1.45 -0.69 -10.75
C LEU A 105 0.02 -1.22 -10.91
N ALA A 106 -0.94 -0.33 -11.20
CA ALA A 106 -2.33 -0.72 -11.44
C ALA A 106 -2.46 -1.66 -12.64
N LEU A 107 -1.74 -1.39 -13.73
CA LEU A 107 -1.71 -2.28 -14.91
C LEU A 107 -1.05 -3.63 -14.59
N MET A 108 0.06 -3.63 -13.86
CA MET A 108 0.76 -4.85 -13.47
C MET A 108 -0.12 -5.76 -12.60
N PHE A 109 -0.79 -5.21 -11.58
CA PHE A 109 -1.72 -5.97 -10.75
C PHE A 109 -2.98 -6.38 -11.51
N GLY A 110 -3.56 -5.49 -12.30
CA GLY A 110 -4.72 -5.80 -13.14
C GLY A 110 -4.42 -6.95 -14.10
N TRP A 111 -3.24 -6.97 -14.71
CA TRP A 111 -2.79 -8.06 -15.56
C TRP A 111 -2.67 -9.38 -14.80
N ALA A 112 -2.01 -9.37 -13.63
CA ALA A 112 -1.84 -10.57 -12.81
C ALA A 112 -3.16 -11.16 -12.30
N VAL A 113 -4.15 -10.30 -12.02
CA VAL A 113 -5.48 -10.69 -11.53
C VAL A 113 -6.40 -11.17 -12.65
N VAL A 114 -6.34 -10.55 -13.84
CA VAL A 114 -7.20 -10.93 -14.99
C VAL A 114 -6.66 -12.14 -15.74
N PHE A 115 -5.33 -12.32 -15.78
CA PHE A 115 -4.67 -13.39 -16.54
C PHE A 115 -3.81 -14.33 -15.67
N PRO A 116 -4.38 -14.99 -14.65
CA PRO A 116 -3.64 -16.00 -13.90
C PRO A 116 -3.21 -17.14 -14.85
N ASN A 117 -1.91 -17.46 -14.88
CA ASN A 117 -1.34 -18.51 -15.75
C ASN A 117 -1.65 -18.35 -17.25
N MET A 118 -1.77 -17.12 -17.74
CA MET A 118 -2.17 -16.80 -19.12
C MET A 118 -3.58 -17.25 -19.53
N GLN A 119 -4.43 -17.60 -18.56
CA GLN A 119 -5.85 -17.86 -18.80
C GLN A 119 -6.68 -16.69 -18.29
N VAL A 120 -7.73 -16.33 -19.03
CA VAL A 120 -8.63 -15.23 -18.64
C VAL A 120 -9.52 -15.68 -17.49
N GLU A 121 -9.40 -15.03 -16.34
CA GLU A 121 -10.33 -15.21 -15.24
C GLU A 121 -11.55 -14.29 -15.40
N VAL A 122 -12.61 -14.83 -16.02
CA VAL A 122 -13.84 -14.08 -16.37
C VAL A 122 -14.48 -13.42 -15.15
N PHE A 123 -14.43 -14.06 -13.98
CA PHE A 123 -14.96 -13.51 -12.73
C PHE A 123 -14.19 -12.26 -12.29
N ALA A 124 -12.86 -12.33 -12.29
CA ALA A 124 -12.00 -11.22 -11.90
C ALA A 124 -12.15 -10.04 -12.88
N LEU A 125 -12.24 -10.33 -14.19
CA LEU A 125 -12.50 -9.33 -15.22
C LEU A 125 -13.87 -8.65 -15.02
N GLY A 126 -14.92 -9.43 -14.74
CA GLY A 126 -16.26 -8.90 -14.46
C GLY A 126 -16.30 -8.00 -13.24
N LEU A 127 -15.64 -8.41 -12.15
CA LEU A 127 -15.51 -7.60 -10.93
C LEU A 127 -14.73 -6.30 -11.18
N ALA A 128 -13.65 -6.36 -11.96
CA ALA A 128 -12.85 -5.17 -12.30
C ALA A 128 -13.67 -4.14 -13.09
N ILE A 129 -14.43 -4.59 -14.10
CA ILE A 129 -15.30 -3.72 -14.91
C ILE A 129 -16.43 -3.13 -14.05
N LEU A 130 -17.11 -3.95 -13.24
CA LEU A 130 -18.15 -3.47 -12.32
C LEU A 130 -17.62 -2.44 -11.34
N SER A 131 -16.45 -2.69 -10.75
CA SER A 131 -15.79 -1.76 -9.82
C SER A 131 -15.42 -0.45 -10.50
N PHE A 132 -14.90 -0.51 -11.73
CA PHE A 132 -14.60 0.69 -12.51
C PHE A 132 -15.85 1.52 -12.81
N ILE A 133 -16.96 0.87 -13.20
CA ILE A 133 -18.23 1.55 -13.45
C ILE A 133 -18.79 2.19 -12.16
N ALA A 134 -18.76 1.45 -11.04
CA ALA A 134 -19.20 1.92 -9.74
C ALA A 134 -18.43 3.16 -9.26
N LEU A 135 -17.11 3.19 -9.46
CA LEU A 135 -16.25 4.31 -9.06
C LEU A 135 -16.37 5.50 -10.02
N TYR A 136 -16.31 5.26 -11.34
CA TYR A 136 -16.24 6.33 -12.33
C TYR A 136 -17.61 7.00 -12.57
N PHE A 137 -18.68 6.22 -12.71
CA PHE A 137 -20.01 6.76 -13.03
C PHE A 137 -20.83 7.05 -11.77
N PHE A 138 -20.85 6.11 -10.82
CA PHE A 138 -21.69 6.23 -9.62
C PHE A 138 -21.00 6.92 -8.46
N LYS A 139 -19.68 7.18 -8.54
CA LYS A 139 -18.86 7.84 -7.50
C LYS A 139 -19.07 7.20 -6.12
N ILE A 140 -19.27 5.89 -6.10
CA ILE A 140 -19.44 5.13 -4.87
C ILE A 140 -18.14 5.18 -4.08
N ASP A 141 -18.24 5.20 -2.75
CA ASP A 141 -17.08 5.16 -1.87
C ASP A 141 -16.22 3.92 -2.18
N VAL A 142 -14.90 4.13 -2.30
CA VAL A 142 -13.92 3.08 -2.55
C VAL A 142 -14.05 1.95 -1.53
N LEU A 143 -14.32 2.29 -0.26
CA LEU A 143 -14.47 1.30 0.80
C LEU A 143 -15.64 0.33 0.53
N ILE A 144 -16.76 0.83 0.02
CA ILE A 144 -17.94 0.02 -0.31
C ILE A 144 -17.63 -0.92 -1.48
N VAL A 145 -16.93 -0.41 -2.50
CA VAL A 145 -16.54 -1.20 -3.67
C VAL A 145 -15.57 -2.32 -3.28
N VAL A 146 -14.60 -2.03 -2.41
CA VAL A 146 -13.64 -3.02 -1.90
C VAL A 146 -14.35 -4.08 -1.06
N ILE A 147 -15.22 -3.70 -0.13
CA ILE A 147 -15.97 -4.65 0.70
C ILE A 147 -16.90 -5.50 -0.18
N GLY A 148 -17.62 -4.88 -1.12
CA GLY A 148 -18.49 -5.58 -2.06
C GLY A 148 -17.72 -6.58 -2.93
N GLY A 149 -16.57 -6.18 -3.47
CA GLY A 149 -15.68 -7.06 -4.22
C GLY A 149 -15.15 -8.23 -3.38
N GLY A 150 -14.73 -7.95 -2.15
CA GLY A 150 -14.27 -8.96 -1.19
C GLY A 150 -15.36 -9.98 -0.85
N LEU A 151 -16.60 -9.54 -0.59
CA LEU A 151 -17.74 -10.42 -0.34
C LEU A 151 -18.07 -11.29 -1.55
N CYS A 152 -18.05 -10.72 -2.76
CA CYS A 152 -18.23 -11.48 -4.00
C CYS A 152 -17.15 -12.56 -4.18
N GLY A 153 -15.88 -12.22 -3.93
CA GLY A 153 -14.78 -13.17 -3.99
C GLY A 153 -14.89 -14.29 -2.95
N LEU A 154 -15.28 -13.95 -1.71
CA LEU A 154 -15.50 -14.91 -0.63
C LEU A 154 -16.66 -15.86 -0.96
N ALA A 155 -17.77 -15.35 -1.49
CA ALA A 155 -18.89 -16.18 -1.94
C ALA A 155 -18.46 -17.19 -3.01
N LYS A 156 -17.63 -16.79 -3.98
CA LYS A 156 -17.08 -17.69 -4.99
C LYS A 156 -16.21 -18.79 -4.36
N TYR A 157 -15.38 -18.44 -3.39
CA TYR A 157 -14.52 -19.41 -2.69
C TYR A 157 -15.32 -20.48 -1.93
N PHE A 158 -16.48 -20.13 -1.37
CA PHE A 158 -17.35 -21.13 -0.72
C PHE A 158 -18.14 -22.00 -1.71
N ILE A 159 -18.30 -21.56 -2.96
CA ILE A 159 -19.05 -22.29 -4.00
C ILE A 159 -18.15 -23.25 -4.80
N THR A 160 -16.84 -23.01 -4.83
CA THR A 160 -15.84 -23.77 -5.62
C THR A 160 -15.00 -24.66 -4.72
#